data_AF-A0A7C4HBK5-F1
#
_entry.id   AF-A0A7C4HBK5-F1
#
_cell.length_a   1.000
_cell.length_b   1.000
_cell.length_c   1.000
_cell.angle_alpha   90.00
_cell.angle_beta   90.00
_cell.angle_gamma   90.00
#
_symmetry.space_group_name_H-M   'P 1'
#
loop_
_entity.id
_entity.type
_entity.pdbx_description
1 polymer ?
#
loop_
_entity_poly.entity_id
_entity_poly.type
_entity_poly.pdbx_seq_one_letter_code
_entity_poly.pdbx_strand_id
1 'polypeptide(L)'
;MYYSYREIVDAKVYDSEGLYYGYVCGFNLVNKPELKICIEYNIGDRIPDINSLKKKLRDKGFEIPEDITLEDLVLTARNEKIEIPYIEVEKRVDFVKGFIGLNEVSIIDTVYRKTSDNDWRLSIILLNKPREAVYRGYPLPYSNPYLEQIEKTIGKLVVNLNEGIIGYVEDIVFAPNDIGLRLNTCHYRRGSINWSNFLTLIKTRGYQEHYNMLVKEIGDRDKLDISYYGYIIHTLRKIKAPAESFNLLNNTLEFEEVIIEKYRDISWNNVLKTGDIIITK
;
A
#
# COMPACT_ATOMS: atom_id res chain seq x y z
N MET A 1 -10.88 12.86 10.15
CA MET A 1 -9.63 13.33 9.53
C MET A 1 -9.81 13.27 8.02
N TYR A 2 -9.29 14.24 7.26
CA TYR A 2 -9.36 14.26 5.81
C TYR A 2 -7.96 14.00 5.23
N TYR A 3 -7.89 13.33 4.08
CA TYR A 3 -6.64 13.06 3.36
C TYR A 3 -6.76 13.54 1.92
N SER A 4 -5.69 14.12 1.40
CA SER A 4 -5.56 14.50 -0.01
C SER A 4 -5.09 13.31 -0.85
N TYR A 5 -5.37 13.33 -2.15
CA TYR A 5 -4.82 12.34 -3.08
C TYR A 5 -3.28 12.26 -3.03
N ARG A 6 -2.62 13.40 -2.84
CA ARG A 6 -1.15 13.49 -2.74
C ARG A 6 -0.60 12.70 -1.57
N GLU A 7 -1.35 12.62 -0.47
CA GLU A 7 -0.97 11.89 0.73
C GLU A 7 -1.17 10.38 0.63
N ILE A 8 -2.08 9.92 -0.23
CA ILE A 8 -2.48 8.51 -0.31
C ILE A 8 -2.09 7.82 -1.62
N VAL A 9 -1.55 8.56 -2.61
CA VAL A 9 -1.03 7.96 -3.84
C VAL A 9 0.05 6.92 -3.51
N ASP A 10 0.04 5.79 -4.19
CA ASP A 10 0.89 4.63 -3.96
C ASP A 10 0.73 3.97 -2.56
N ALA A 11 -0.29 4.35 -1.76
CA ALA A 11 -0.55 3.69 -0.48
C ALA A 11 -0.95 2.23 -0.69
N LYS A 12 -0.40 1.33 0.15
CA LYS A 12 -0.72 -0.10 0.10
C LYS A 12 -2.09 -0.36 0.73
N VAL A 13 -2.95 -1.07 0.01
CA VAL A 13 -4.29 -1.40 0.44
C VAL A 13 -4.32 -2.82 0.95
N TYR A 14 -4.82 -3.01 2.17
CA TYR A 14 -5.00 -4.30 2.81
C TYR A 14 -6.46 -4.54 3.14
N ASP A 15 -6.93 -5.77 2.96
CA ASP A 15 -8.31 -6.13 3.29
C ASP A 15 -8.49 -6.40 4.80
N SER A 16 -9.72 -6.71 5.23
CA SER A 16 -10.02 -6.98 6.64
C SER A 16 -9.43 -8.28 7.18
N GLU A 17 -8.85 -9.13 6.33
CA GLU A 17 -8.05 -10.31 6.72
C GLU A 17 -6.55 -9.97 6.75
N GLY A 18 -6.19 -8.71 6.52
CA GLY A 18 -4.80 -8.23 6.49
C GLY A 18 -4.05 -8.64 5.22
N LEU A 19 -4.74 -9.06 4.15
CA LEU A 19 -4.10 -9.46 2.89
C LEU A 19 -3.92 -8.27 1.96
N TYR A 20 -2.77 -8.22 1.27
CA TYR A 20 -2.47 -7.17 0.30
C TYR A 20 -3.40 -7.26 -0.90
N TYR A 21 -4.23 -6.22 -1.05
CA TYR A 21 -5.18 -6.10 -2.15
C TYR A 21 -4.56 -5.36 -3.35
N GLY A 22 -3.74 -4.33 -3.11
CA GLY A 22 -3.09 -3.56 -4.18
C GLY A 22 -2.57 -2.22 -3.68
N TYR A 23 -2.38 -1.26 -4.57
CA TYR A 23 -1.98 0.11 -4.21
C TYR A 23 -2.87 1.16 -4.88
N VAL A 24 -2.98 2.32 -4.25
CA VAL A 24 -3.76 3.45 -4.80
C VAL A 24 -3.05 4.02 -6.02
N CYS A 25 -3.68 3.94 -7.19
CA CYS A 25 -3.15 4.47 -8.45
C CYS A 25 -3.98 5.61 -9.05
N GLY A 26 -5.06 6.01 -8.36
CA GLY A 26 -5.93 7.10 -8.80
C GLY A 26 -7.24 7.14 -8.04
N PHE A 27 -8.20 7.86 -8.58
CA PHE A 27 -9.55 7.99 -8.04
C PHE A 27 -10.57 8.18 -9.16
N ASN A 28 -11.84 7.92 -8.85
CA ASN A 28 -12.99 8.19 -9.70
C ASN A 28 -13.95 9.14 -8.96
N LEU A 29 -14.47 10.15 -9.66
CA LEU A 29 -15.42 11.14 -9.12
C LEU A 29 -16.73 11.24 -9.91
N VAL A 30 -16.89 10.46 -10.99
CA VAL A 30 -17.99 10.68 -11.96
C VAL A 30 -19.37 10.47 -11.34
N ASN A 31 -19.52 9.49 -10.43
CA ASN A 31 -20.80 9.20 -9.77
C ASN A 31 -20.67 9.19 -8.24
N LYS A 32 -19.66 8.50 -7.73
CA LYS A 32 -19.34 8.40 -6.30
C LYS A 32 -17.83 8.50 -6.16
N PRO A 33 -17.32 9.19 -5.11
CA PRO A 33 -15.89 9.21 -4.85
C PRO A 33 -15.41 7.80 -4.49
N GLU A 34 -14.50 7.29 -5.31
CA GLU A 34 -13.92 5.96 -5.18
C GLU A 34 -12.41 6.03 -5.37
N LEU A 35 -11.69 5.18 -4.63
CA LEU A 35 -10.25 4.98 -4.83
C LEU A 35 -10.06 3.92 -5.91
N LYS A 36 -9.21 4.23 -6.90
CA LYS A 36 -8.82 3.29 -7.94
C LYS A 36 -7.62 2.50 -7.45
N ILE A 37 -7.78 1.19 -7.32
CA ILE A 37 -6.71 0.31 -6.84
C ILE A 37 -6.10 -0.43 -8.02
N CYS A 38 -4.77 -0.36 -8.11
CA CYS A 38 -3.99 -1.10 -9.08
C CYS A 38 -3.18 -2.21 -8.40
N ILE A 39 -2.79 -3.18 -9.20
CA ILE A 39 -1.75 -4.15 -8.84
C ILE A 39 -0.72 -4.19 -9.94
N GLU A 40 0.49 -4.45 -9.52
CA GLU A 40 1.63 -4.62 -10.39
C GLU A 40 1.99 -6.10 -10.41
N TYR A 41 2.26 -6.61 -11.61
CA TYR A 41 2.79 -7.95 -11.79
C TYR A 41 4.19 -7.90 -12.38
N ASN A 42 5.08 -8.72 -11.82
CA ASN A 42 6.45 -8.90 -12.28
C ASN A 42 6.54 -9.99 -13.33
N ILE A 43 7.67 -10.00 -14.06
CA ILE A 43 7.96 -11.07 -15.01
C ILE A 43 8.01 -12.40 -14.26
N GLY A 44 7.29 -13.40 -14.77
CA GLY A 44 7.17 -14.73 -14.15
C GLY A 44 5.98 -14.91 -13.22
N ASP A 45 5.25 -13.84 -12.87
CA ASP A 45 4.02 -13.97 -12.09
C ASP A 45 2.94 -14.70 -12.90
N ARG A 46 2.14 -15.53 -12.23
CA ARG A 46 0.96 -16.17 -12.84
C ARG A 46 -0.29 -15.33 -12.60
N ILE A 47 -0.90 -14.85 -13.67
CA ILE A 47 -2.06 -13.95 -13.60
C ILE A 47 -3.25 -14.52 -14.37
N PRO A 48 -4.49 -14.15 -14.01
CA PRO A 48 -5.65 -14.50 -14.82
C PRO A 48 -5.47 -14.01 -16.26
N ASP A 49 -5.64 -14.90 -17.24
CA ASP A 49 -5.70 -14.52 -18.65
C ASP A 49 -7.03 -13.82 -18.90
N ILE A 50 -7.00 -12.49 -18.88
CA ILE A 50 -8.19 -11.64 -19.02
C ILE A 50 -8.91 -11.93 -20.33
N ASN A 51 -8.19 -12.12 -21.44
CA ASN A 51 -8.82 -12.33 -22.74
C ASN A 51 -9.52 -13.70 -22.80
N SER A 52 -8.84 -14.75 -22.33
CA SER A 52 -9.42 -16.08 -22.26
C SER A 52 -10.57 -16.16 -21.25
N LEU A 53 -10.47 -15.47 -20.12
CA LEU A 53 -11.52 -15.41 -19.10
C LEU A 53 -12.77 -14.69 -19.62
N LYS A 54 -12.59 -13.52 -20.27
CA LYS A 54 -13.69 -12.80 -20.94
C LYS A 54 -14.38 -13.68 -21.98
N LYS A 55 -13.62 -14.45 -22.76
CA LYS A 55 -14.18 -15.40 -23.74
C LYS A 55 -15.00 -16.49 -23.06
N LYS A 56 -14.43 -17.19 -22.05
CA LYS A 56 -15.15 -18.25 -21.30
C LYS A 56 -16.46 -17.74 -20.67
N LEU A 57 -16.46 -16.51 -20.15
CA LEU A 57 -17.65 -15.88 -19.59
C LEU A 57 -18.70 -15.58 -20.68
N ARG A 58 -18.30 -15.03 -21.82
CA ARG A 58 -19.22 -14.78 -22.95
C ARG A 58 -19.80 -16.07 -23.52
N ASP A 59 -19.00 -17.14 -23.62
CA ASP A 59 -19.46 -18.47 -24.08
C ASP A 59 -20.51 -19.07 -23.13
N LYS A 60 -20.55 -18.60 -21.87
CA LYS A 60 -21.58 -18.95 -20.87
C LYS A 60 -22.79 -18.00 -20.86
N GLY A 61 -22.81 -17.00 -21.75
CA GLY A 61 -23.93 -16.06 -21.92
C GLY A 61 -23.84 -14.78 -21.08
N PHE A 62 -22.71 -14.49 -20.45
CA PHE A 62 -22.53 -13.25 -19.69
C PHE A 62 -22.18 -12.08 -20.61
N GLU A 63 -22.88 -10.95 -20.43
CA GLU A 63 -22.49 -9.68 -21.02
C GLU A 63 -21.33 -9.07 -20.21
N ILE A 64 -20.21 -8.81 -20.88
CA ILE A 64 -19.00 -8.33 -20.25
C ILE A 64 -18.69 -6.92 -20.75
N PRO A 65 -18.86 -5.88 -19.90
CA PRO A 65 -18.48 -4.51 -20.20
C PRO A 65 -16.99 -4.40 -20.59
N GLU A 66 -16.65 -3.40 -21.40
CA GLU A 66 -15.26 -3.18 -21.79
C GLU A 66 -14.38 -2.76 -20.60
N ASP A 67 -14.96 -1.95 -19.70
CA ASP A 67 -14.34 -1.33 -18.53
C ASP A 67 -14.43 -2.17 -17.24
N ILE A 68 -14.89 -3.43 -17.34
CA ILE A 68 -14.97 -4.35 -16.21
C ILE A 68 -13.62 -4.51 -15.51
N THR A 69 -13.64 -4.50 -14.18
CA THR A 69 -12.41 -4.64 -13.37
C THR A 69 -11.93 -6.09 -13.32
N LEU A 70 -10.65 -6.29 -12.99
CA LEU A 70 -10.11 -7.64 -12.82
C LEU A 70 -10.83 -8.40 -11.69
N GLU A 71 -11.14 -7.72 -10.59
CA GLU A 71 -11.88 -8.31 -9.48
C GLU A 71 -13.26 -8.80 -9.94
N ASP A 72 -14.05 -7.97 -10.63
CA ASP A 72 -15.40 -8.34 -11.07
C ASP A 72 -15.38 -9.55 -12.01
N LEU A 73 -14.41 -9.62 -12.93
CA LEU A 73 -14.22 -10.78 -13.81
C LEU A 73 -13.94 -12.06 -13.04
N VAL A 74 -13.01 -12.00 -12.09
CA VAL A 74 -12.60 -13.17 -11.29
C VAL A 74 -13.73 -13.62 -10.36
N LEU A 75 -14.42 -12.68 -9.71
CA LEU A 75 -15.55 -13.00 -8.83
C LEU A 75 -16.70 -13.62 -9.60
N THR A 76 -17.05 -13.07 -10.77
CA THR A 76 -18.07 -13.64 -11.65
C THR A 76 -17.71 -15.08 -12.03
N ALA A 77 -16.47 -15.31 -12.49
CA ALA A 77 -16.03 -16.65 -12.86
C ALA A 77 -16.08 -17.65 -11.69
N ARG A 78 -15.68 -17.24 -10.47
CA ARG A 78 -15.74 -18.11 -9.29
C ARG A 78 -17.18 -18.45 -8.89
N ASN A 79 -18.07 -17.46 -8.85
CA ASN A 79 -19.47 -17.66 -8.50
C ASN A 79 -20.15 -18.65 -9.45
N GLU A 80 -19.80 -18.57 -10.73
CA GLU A 80 -20.32 -19.42 -11.79
C GLU A 80 -19.53 -20.73 -11.97
N LYS A 81 -18.55 -21.00 -11.10
CA LYS A 81 -17.68 -22.18 -11.13
C LYS A 81 -16.98 -22.37 -12.47
N ILE A 82 -16.65 -21.27 -13.13
CA ILE A 82 -15.87 -21.23 -14.36
C ILE A 82 -14.39 -21.25 -13.99
N GLU A 83 -13.67 -22.19 -14.58
CA GLU A 83 -12.21 -22.30 -14.40
C GLU A 83 -11.51 -21.05 -14.96
N ILE A 84 -10.76 -20.38 -14.09
CA ILE A 84 -9.97 -19.20 -14.41
C ILE A 84 -8.69 -19.65 -15.12
N PRO A 85 -8.49 -19.28 -16.40
CA PRO A 85 -7.23 -19.53 -17.10
C PRO A 85 -6.13 -18.61 -16.56
N TYR A 86 -4.90 -19.10 -16.49
CA TYR A 86 -3.75 -18.34 -16.03
C TYR A 86 -2.65 -18.32 -17.09
N ILE A 87 -1.99 -17.16 -17.24
CA ILE A 87 -0.81 -16.97 -18.08
C ILE A 87 0.35 -16.43 -17.24
N GLU A 88 1.56 -16.63 -17.73
CA GLU A 88 2.77 -16.06 -17.15
C GLU A 88 3.01 -14.67 -17.72
N VAL A 89 3.43 -13.75 -16.86
CA VAL A 89 3.67 -12.35 -17.22
C VAL A 89 5.01 -12.22 -17.94
N GLU A 90 4.98 -11.79 -19.20
CA GLU A 90 6.18 -11.57 -20.03
C GLU A 90 6.79 -10.18 -19.85
N LYS A 91 6.01 -9.21 -19.38
CA LYS A 91 6.42 -7.82 -19.16
C LYS A 91 5.69 -7.27 -17.95
N ARG A 92 6.31 -6.37 -17.19
CA ARG A 92 5.64 -5.68 -16.08
C ARG A 92 4.41 -4.91 -16.58
N VAL A 93 3.26 -5.17 -15.96
CA VAL A 93 1.99 -4.50 -16.29
C VAL A 93 1.28 -4.08 -15.00
N ASP A 94 0.75 -2.87 -15.00
CA ASP A 94 -0.18 -2.38 -13.98
C ASP A 94 -1.63 -2.61 -14.43
N PHE A 95 -2.41 -3.28 -13.60
CA PHE A 95 -3.82 -3.53 -13.84
C PHE A 95 -4.70 -2.84 -12.81
N VAL A 96 -5.84 -2.31 -13.27
CA VAL A 96 -6.89 -1.86 -12.39
C VAL A 96 -7.55 -3.09 -11.78
N LYS A 97 -7.30 -3.32 -10.49
CA LYS A 97 -7.88 -4.45 -9.79
C LYS A 97 -9.35 -4.21 -9.47
N GLY A 98 -9.67 -3.03 -8.96
CA GLY A 98 -11.02 -2.66 -8.57
C GLY A 98 -11.11 -1.22 -8.08
N PHE A 99 -12.35 -0.80 -7.81
CA PHE A 99 -12.67 0.48 -7.19
C PHE A 99 -13.17 0.26 -5.77
N ILE A 100 -12.72 1.11 -4.85
CA ILE A 100 -13.04 1.03 -3.42
C ILE A 100 -13.84 2.26 -3.03
N GLY A 101 -15.05 2.04 -2.51
CA GLY A 101 -15.84 3.12 -1.94
C GLY A 101 -15.23 3.60 -0.61
N LEU A 102 -15.31 4.91 -0.33
CA LEU A 102 -14.79 5.45 0.93
C LEU A 102 -15.44 4.83 2.19
N ASN A 103 -16.66 4.32 2.07
CA ASN A 103 -17.37 3.61 3.15
C ASN A 103 -16.79 2.20 3.45
N GLU A 104 -15.91 1.70 2.60
CA GLU A 104 -15.22 0.42 2.78
C GLU A 104 -13.87 0.58 3.48
N VAL A 105 -13.43 1.82 3.72
CA VAL A 105 -12.16 2.14 4.36
C VAL A 105 -12.35 2.22 5.87
N SER A 106 -11.60 1.41 6.60
CA SER A 106 -11.51 1.45 8.07
C SER A 106 -10.52 2.50 8.52
N ILE A 107 -9.30 2.48 7.95
CA ILE A 107 -8.19 3.35 8.34
C ILE A 107 -7.43 3.79 7.10
N ILE A 108 -6.94 5.02 7.15
CA ILE A 108 -5.83 5.50 6.33
C ILE A 108 -4.76 5.97 7.30
N ASP A 109 -3.53 5.52 7.12
CA ASP A 109 -2.42 6.04 7.93
C ASP A 109 -1.12 6.11 7.15
N THR A 110 -0.29 7.10 7.48
CA THR A 110 1.02 7.29 6.87
C THR A 110 2.04 7.64 7.93
N VAL A 111 3.15 6.91 7.91
CA VAL A 111 4.30 7.14 8.76
C VAL A 111 5.56 7.12 7.91
N TYR A 112 6.65 7.67 8.45
CA TYR A 112 7.92 7.78 7.77
C TYR A 112 9.01 7.06 8.56
N ARG A 113 9.79 6.22 7.89
CA ARG A 113 10.93 5.50 8.51
C ARG A 113 11.96 5.19 7.47
N LYS A 114 13.23 5.14 7.86
CA LYS A 114 14.28 4.62 6.99
C LYS A 114 14.03 3.13 6.74
N THR A 115 13.88 2.75 5.49
CA THR A 115 13.85 1.33 5.07
C THR A 115 15.19 0.93 4.46
N SER A 116 15.41 -0.37 4.26
CA SER A 116 16.57 -0.89 3.51
C SER A 116 16.62 -0.37 2.07
N ASP A 117 15.45 -0.06 1.50
CA ASP A 117 15.28 0.22 0.08
C ASP A 117 15.28 1.71 -0.24
N ASN A 118 15.74 2.55 0.70
CA ASN A 118 15.72 4.00 0.59
C ASN A 118 14.32 4.60 0.34
N ASP A 119 13.23 3.89 0.63
CA ASP A 119 11.89 4.48 0.69
C ASP A 119 11.62 4.90 2.13
N TRP A 120 11.36 6.18 2.36
CA TRP A 120 11.08 6.69 3.69
C TRP A 120 9.61 6.64 4.07
N ARG A 121 8.69 6.31 3.15
CA ARG A 121 7.25 6.41 3.40
C ARG A 121 6.60 5.04 3.49
N LEU A 122 5.81 4.86 4.53
CA LEU A 122 4.88 3.77 4.66
C LEU A 122 3.46 4.33 4.78
N SER A 123 2.66 4.13 3.75
CA SER A 123 1.27 4.56 3.71
C SER A 123 0.37 3.34 3.48
N ILE A 124 -0.66 3.20 4.31
CA ILE A 124 -1.60 2.08 4.22
C ILE A 124 -3.05 2.56 4.21
N ILE A 125 -3.89 1.76 3.55
CA ILE A 125 -5.34 1.84 3.64
C ILE A 125 -5.84 0.46 4.07
N LEU A 126 -6.54 0.38 5.20
CA LEU A 126 -7.15 -0.85 5.68
C LEU A 126 -8.64 -0.85 5.34
N LEU A 127 -9.12 -1.92 4.72
CA LEU A 127 -10.53 -2.09 4.39
C LEU A 127 -11.31 -2.76 5.53
N ASN A 128 -12.62 -2.52 5.58
CA ASN A 128 -13.55 -3.21 6.49
C ASN A 128 -14.16 -4.50 5.89
N LYS A 129 -13.77 -4.85 4.66
CA LYS A 129 -14.22 -6.07 3.96
C LYS A 129 -13.05 -6.95 3.54
N PRO A 130 -13.25 -8.28 3.44
CA PRO A 130 -12.21 -9.24 3.08
C PRO A 130 -12.08 -9.37 1.55
N ARG A 131 -11.94 -8.25 0.83
CA ARG A 131 -11.98 -8.24 -0.65
C ARG A 131 -10.91 -9.14 -1.26
N GLU A 132 -9.71 -9.14 -0.71
CA GLU A 132 -8.61 -9.94 -1.24
C GLU A 132 -8.80 -11.43 -0.96
N ALA A 133 -9.21 -11.78 0.26
CA ALA A 133 -9.52 -13.16 0.59
C ALA A 133 -10.63 -13.73 -0.31
N VAL A 134 -11.69 -12.95 -0.58
CA VAL A 134 -12.77 -13.34 -1.49
C VAL A 134 -12.27 -13.47 -2.94
N TYR A 135 -11.49 -12.52 -3.43
CA TYR A 135 -10.86 -12.57 -4.76
C TYR A 135 -10.00 -13.83 -4.94
N ARG A 136 -9.20 -14.18 -3.92
CA ARG A 136 -8.36 -15.40 -3.91
C ARG A 136 -9.17 -16.69 -3.70
N GLY A 137 -10.43 -16.58 -3.28
CA GLY A 137 -11.29 -17.73 -2.98
C GLY A 137 -10.91 -18.46 -1.69
N TYR A 138 -10.36 -17.73 -0.71
CA TYR A 138 -10.02 -18.29 0.59
C TYR A 138 -11.26 -18.47 1.49
N PRO A 139 -11.25 -19.49 2.36
CA PRO A 139 -12.30 -19.64 3.36
C PRO A 139 -12.22 -18.48 4.37
N LEU A 140 -13.38 -17.99 4.81
CA LEU A 140 -13.48 -16.92 5.80
C LEU A 140 -13.96 -17.47 7.16
N PRO A 141 -13.36 -17.06 8.28
CA PRO A 141 -12.16 -16.22 8.38
C PRO A 141 -10.89 -16.98 7.93
N TYR A 142 -9.94 -16.28 7.31
CA TYR A 142 -8.72 -16.91 6.74
C TYR A 142 -7.52 -16.77 7.67
N SER A 143 -7.28 -15.57 8.21
CA SER A 143 -6.03 -15.21 8.90
C SER A 143 -6.21 -15.14 10.41
N ASN A 144 -6.85 -16.15 11.00
CA ASN A 144 -7.03 -16.22 12.45
C ASN A 144 -5.67 -16.32 13.19
N PRO A 145 -5.52 -15.64 14.34
CA PRO A 145 -4.27 -15.57 15.09
C PRO A 145 -4.04 -16.82 15.95
N TYR A 146 -3.77 -17.95 15.29
CA TYR A 146 -3.39 -19.19 15.96
C TYR A 146 -1.99 -19.05 16.57
N LEU A 147 -1.82 -19.47 17.83
CA LEU A 147 -0.58 -19.30 18.57
C LEU A 147 0.59 -20.03 17.89
N GLU A 148 0.33 -21.14 17.21
CA GLU A 148 1.31 -21.90 16.43
C GLU A 148 1.90 -21.09 15.25
N GLN A 149 1.29 -19.96 14.91
CA GLN A 149 1.75 -19.06 13.85
C GLN A 149 2.49 -17.85 14.39
N ILE A 150 2.67 -17.71 15.71
CA ILE A 150 3.25 -16.49 16.30
C ILE A 150 4.65 -16.19 15.76
N GLU A 151 5.49 -17.19 15.53
CA GLU A 151 6.84 -16.99 14.95
C GLU A 151 6.78 -16.42 13.53
N LYS A 152 5.74 -16.72 12.76
CA LYS A 152 5.54 -16.19 11.40
C LYS A 152 5.15 -14.72 11.37
N THR A 153 5.01 -14.08 12.54
CA THR A 153 4.67 -12.67 12.64
C THR A 153 5.87 -11.74 12.61
N ILE A 154 7.07 -12.26 12.88
CA ILE A 154 8.31 -11.49 12.86
C ILE A 154 8.50 -10.80 11.51
N GLY A 155 8.82 -9.51 11.54
CA GLY A 155 9.00 -8.67 10.34
C GLY A 155 7.70 -8.21 9.68
N LYS A 156 6.51 -8.64 10.16
CA LYS A 156 5.24 -8.12 9.64
C LYS A 156 4.92 -6.74 10.22
N LEU A 157 4.31 -5.90 9.38
CA LEU A 157 3.73 -4.62 9.79
C LEU A 157 2.51 -4.88 10.68
N VAL A 158 2.37 -4.08 11.73
CA VAL A 158 1.24 -4.10 12.66
C VAL A 158 0.44 -2.81 12.54
N VAL A 159 -0.86 -2.98 12.29
CA VAL A 159 -1.85 -1.91 12.19
C VAL A 159 -2.91 -2.13 13.27
N ASN A 160 -3.14 -1.12 14.08
CA ASN A 160 -4.20 -1.09 15.07
C ASN A 160 -5.42 -0.37 14.51
N LEU A 161 -6.61 -0.89 14.82
CA LEU A 161 -7.88 -0.38 14.31
C LEU A 161 -8.21 1.08 14.74
N ASN A 162 -7.56 1.59 15.77
CA ASN A 162 -7.78 2.93 16.30
C ASN A 162 -6.58 3.86 16.12
N GLU A 163 -5.36 3.32 16.22
CA GLU A 163 -4.11 4.11 16.22
C GLU A 163 -3.40 4.11 14.86
N GLY A 164 -3.83 3.27 13.91
CA GLY A 164 -3.18 3.12 12.61
C GLY A 164 -1.90 2.29 12.70
N ILE A 165 -0.85 2.70 12.00
CA ILE A 165 0.44 2.00 11.97
C ILE A 165 1.12 2.13 13.33
N ILE A 166 1.35 1.00 13.99
CA ILE A 166 2.12 0.96 15.25
C ILE A 166 3.60 0.71 14.95
N GLY A 167 3.92 -0.26 14.09
CA GLY A 167 5.30 -0.69 13.92
C GLY A 167 5.42 -2.05 13.29
N TYR A 168 6.60 -2.65 13.39
CA TYR A 168 6.88 -3.97 12.87
C TYR A 168 7.24 -4.91 14.00
N VAL A 169 6.82 -6.18 13.90
CA VAL A 169 7.21 -7.19 14.90
C VAL A 169 8.72 -7.41 14.82
N GLU A 170 9.41 -7.14 15.92
CA GLU A 170 10.85 -7.38 16.09
C GLU A 170 11.09 -8.71 16.80
N ASP A 171 10.29 -9.03 17.81
CA ASP A 171 10.49 -10.23 18.63
C ASP A 171 9.18 -10.73 19.27
N ILE A 172 9.21 -11.93 19.83
CA ILE A 172 8.17 -12.51 20.68
C ILE A 172 8.58 -12.29 22.14
N VAL A 173 7.65 -11.79 22.95
CA VAL A 173 7.89 -11.49 24.36
C VAL A 173 6.99 -12.30 25.28
N PHE A 174 7.48 -12.57 26.48
CA PHE A 174 6.79 -13.34 27.49
C PHE A 174 6.58 -12.50 28.74
N ALA A 175 5.37 -12.56 29.29
CA ALA A 175 5.02 -12.01 30.59
C ALA A 175 4.38 -13.13 31.44
N PRO A 176 4.25 -12.97 32.76
CA PRO A 176 3.56 -13.95 33.59
C PRO A 176 2.15 -14.24 33.03
N ASN A 177 1.92 -15.48 32.60
CA ASN A 177 0.68 -15.96 31.98
C ASN A 177 0.28 -15.29 30.65
N ASP A 178 1.19 -14.62 29.96
CA ASP A 178 0.90 -14.00 28.66
C ASP A 178 2.07 -14.09 27.68
N ILE A 179 1.74 -14.05 26.40
CA ILE A 179 2.69 -13.98 25.29
C ILE A 179 2.30 -12.83 24.39
N GLY A 180 3.28 -12.13 23.85
CA GLY A 180 3.05 -10.94 23.06
C GLY A 180 4.07 -10.75 21.95
N LEU A 181 3.89 -9.66 21.22
CA LEU A 181 4.77 -9.21 20.17
C LEU A 181 5.47 -7.94 20.63
N ARG A 182 6.78 -7.87 20.48
CA ARG A 182 7.54 -6.63 20.61
C ARG A 182 7.58 -5.93 19.28
N LEU A 183 7.12 -4.69 19.25
CA LEU A 183 7.07 -3.87 18.05
C LEU A 183 8.18 -2.84 18.05
N ASN A 184 8.86 -2.71 16.91
CA ASN A 184 9.69 -1.57 16.59
C ASN A 184 8.83 -0.42 16.08
N THR A 185 8.78 0.66 16.84
CA THR A 185 7.91 1.82 16.64
C THR A 185 8.67 3.04 16.10
N CYS A 186 9.92 2.89 15.63
CA CYS A 186 10.72 3.98 15.09
C CYS A 186 10.13 4.51 13.77
N HIS A 187 9.11 5.36 13.88
CA HIS A 187 8.44 6.00 12.77
C HIS A 187 8.14 7.47 13.10
N TYR A 188 8.35 8.34 12.14
CA TYR A 188 8.05 9.77 12.20
C TYR A 188 6.68 10.02 11.59
N ARG A 189 5.90 10.92 12.18
CA ARG A 189 4.61 11.37 11.63
C ARG A 189 4.65 12.82 11.16
N ARG A 190 5.69 13.56 11.54
CA ARG A 190 5.88 14.98 11.23
C ARG A 190 7.30 15.24 10.76
N GLY A 191 7.42 16.24 9.91
CA GLY A 191 8.67 16.65 9.32
C GLY A 191 8.42 17.54 8.12
N SER A 192 9.50 17.91 7.46
CA SER A 192 9.48 18.72 6.25
C SER A 192 10.49 18.21 5.23
N ILE A 193 10.32 18.67 4.01
CA ILE A 193 11.25 18.44 2.91
C ILE A 193 11.87 19.80 2.59
N ASN A 194 13.19 19.87 2.63
CA ASN A 194 13.94 21.05 2.18
C ASN A 194 13.92 21.11 0.65
N TRP A 195 12.82 21.65 0.13
CA TRP A 195 12.45 21.59 -1.29
C TRP A 195 13.37 22.42 -2.17
N SER A 196 13.73 23.63 -1.73
CA SER A 196 14.67 24.47 -2.49
C SER A 196 16.06 23.84 -2.59
N ASN A 197 16.54 23.19 -1.51
CA ASN A 197 17.79 22.42 -1.56
C ASN A 197 17.67 21.22 -2.52
N PHE A 198 16.58 20.45 -2.44
CA PHE A 198 16.35 19.33 -3.35
C PHE A 198 16.35 19.76 -4.82
N LEU A 199 15.61 20.82 -5.17
CA LEU A 199 15.56 21.37 -6.51
C LEU A 199 16.94 21.86 -6.99
N THR A 200 17.71 22.49 -6.11
CA THR A 200 19.10 22.91 -6.39
C THR A 200 19.99 21.70 -6.67
N LEU A 201 19.87 20.62 -5.89
CA LEU A 201 20.61 19.38 -6.11
C LEU A 201 20.25 18.74 -7.45
N ILE A 202 18.97 18.65 -7.81
CA ILE A 202 18.52 18.15 -9.12
C ILE A 202 19.13 18.98 -10.27
N LYS A 203 19.09 20.31 -10.16
CA LYS A 203 19.63 21.22 -11.18
C LYS A 203 21.15 21.09 -11.33
N THR A 204 21.89 21.03 -10.21
CA THR A 204 23.36 20.93 -10.22
C THR A 204 23.87 19.59 -10.78
N ARG A 205 23.05 18.52 -10.71
CA ARG A 205 23.33 17.25 -11.40
C ARG A 205 22.99 17.24 -12.90
N GLY A 206 22.52 18.36 -13.45
CA GLY A 206 22.20 18.49 -14.87
C GLY A 206 20.80 18.01 -15.27
N TYR A 207 19.92 17.71 -14.30
CA TYR A 207 18.57 17.22 -14.56
C TYR A 207 17.56 18.36 -14.77
N GLN A 208 17.84 19.25 -15.73
CA GLN A 208 17.06 20.48 -15.94
C GLN A 208 15.58 20.19 -16.30
N GLU A 209 15.32 19.14 -17.08
CA GLU A 209 13.95 18.75 -17.44
C GLU A 209 13.16 18.28 -16.21
N HIS A 210 13.77 17.45 -15.35
CA HIS A 210 13.14 17.02 -14.10
C HIS A 210 12.87 18.21 -13.18
N TYR A 211 13.82 19.13 -13.03
CA TYR A 211 13.63 20.37 -12.28
C TYR A 211 12.41 21.16 -12.80
N ASN A 212 12.33 21.40 -14.11
CA ASN A 212 11.24 22.18 -14.70
C ASN A 212 9.88 21.51 -14.46
N MET A 213 9.80 20.18 -14.56
CA MET A 213 8.57 19.43 -14.30
C MET A 213 8.16 19.50 -12.82
N LEU A 214 9.11 19.31 -11.90
CA LEU A 214 8.84 19.37 -10.46
C LEU A 214 8.35 20.76 -10.02
N VAL A 215 8.98 21.83 -10.51
CA VAL A 215 8.54 23.21 -10.24
C VAL A 215 7.16 23.47 -10.84
N LYS A 216 6.86 22.95 -12.03
CA LYS A 216 5.53 23.12 -12.65
C LYS A 216 4.42 22.43 -11.85
N GLU A 217 4.67 21.22 -11.36
CA GLU A 217 3.65 20.41 -10.67
C GLU A 217 3.45 20.84 -9.20
N ILE A 218 4.52 21.25 -8.51
CA ILE A 218 4.52 21.48 -7.06
C ILE A 218 4.70 22.96 -6.70
N GLY A 219 5.38 23.72 -7.56
CA GLY A 219 5.78 25.10 -7.34
C GLY A 219 7.20 25.24 -6.81
N ASP A 220 7.70 26.48 -6.84
CA ASP A 220 8.97 26.86 -6.24
C ASP A 220 8.71 27.37 -4.82
N ARG A 221 9.24 26.66 -3.82
CA ARG A 221 9.01 26.89 -2.39
C ARG A 221 10.26 26.48 -1.60
N ASP A 222 10.48 27.09 -0.45
CA ASP A 222 11.63 26.72 0.38
C ASP A 222 11.46 25.35 1.04
N LYS A 223 10.31 25.14 1.71
CA LYS A 223 9.98 23.90 2.40
C LYS A 223 8.61 23.38 2.00
N LEU A 224 8.49 22.05 2.03
CA LEU A 224 7.22 21.34 1.90
C LEU A 224 6.97 20.53 3.17
N ASP A 225 5.69 20.32 3.48
CA ASP A 225 5.31 19.34 4.49
C ASP A 225 5.68 17.92 4.03
N ILE A 226 6.06 17.05 4.96
CA ILE A 226 6.49 15.66 4.65
C ILE A 226 5.40 14.85 3.92
N SER A 227 4.12 15.21 4.06
CA SER A 227 2.99 14.67 3.28
C SER A 227 3.23 14.67 1.76
N TYR A 228 4.01 15.61 1.24
CA TYR A 228 4.35 15.70 -0.18
C TYR A 228 5.31 14.62 -0.66
N TYR A 229 6.03 13.94 0.24
CA TYR A 229 7.07 12.97 -0.13
C TYR A 229 6.54 11.90 -1.08
N GLY A 230 5.38 11.32 -0.77
CA GLY A 230 4.76 10.29 -1.61
C GLY A 230 4.48 10.77 -3.02
N TYR A 231 3.90 11.96 -3.14
CA TYR A 231 3.59 12.58 -4.42
C TYR A 231 4.85 12.96 -5.23
N ILE A 232 5.92 13.41 -4.56
CA ILE A 232 7.21 13.68 -5.22
C ILE A 232 7.80 12.39 -5.77
N ILE A 233 7.85 11.32 -4.98
CA ILE A 233 8.32 10.00 -5.41
C ILE A 233 7.53 9.50 -6.62
N HIS A 234 6.19 9.59 -6.57
CA HIS A 234 5.31 9.24 -7.68
C HIS A 234 5.65 10.06 -8.94
N THR A 235 5.87 11.36 -8.79
CA THR A 235 6.23 12.26 -9.90
C THR A 235 7.59 11.91 -10.50
N LEU A 236 8.60 11.62 -9.66
CA LEU A 236 9.93 11.18 -10.10
C LEU A 236 9.87 9.87 -10.88
N ARG A 237 9.04 8.90 -10.44
CA ARG A 237 8.81 7.64 -11.17
C ARG A 237 8.17 7.90 -12.54
N LYS A 238 7.13 8.75 -12.59
CA LYS A 238 6.42 9.10 -13.83
C LYS A 238 7.34 9.69 -14.90
N ILE A 239 8.29 10.53 -14.49
CA ILE A 239 9.27 11.15 -15.40
C ILE A 239 10.52 10.28 -15.62
N LYS A 240 10.55 9.05 -15.08
CA LYS A 240 11.68 8.11 -15.16
C LYS A 240 13.00 8.71 -14.66
N ALA A 241 12.94 9.45 -13.55
CA ALA A 241 14.12 10.03 -12.93
C ALA A 241 15.12 8.93 -12.51
N PRO A 242 16.43 9.20 -12.54
CA PRO A 242 17.45 8.24 -12.13
C PRO A 242 17.40 7.98 -10.62
N ALA A 243 17.89 6.81 -10.19
CA ALA A 243 17.93 6.39 -8.78
C ALA A 243 18.58 7.45 -7.85
N GLU A 244 19.56 8.19 -8.35
CA GLU A 244 20.19 9.30 -7.62
C GLU A 244 19.19 10.38 -7.19
N SER A 245 18.18 10.70 -8.01
CA SER A 245 17.17 11.71 -7.66
C SER A 245 16.39 11.34 -6.39
N PHE A 246 16.12 10.05 -6.19
CA PHE A 246 15.45 9.55 -4.99
C PHE A 246 16.35 9.67 -3.76
N ASN A 247 17.65 9.37 -3.91
CA ASN A 247 18.63 9.54 -2.83
C ASN A 247 18.80 11.01 -2.43
N LEU A 248 18.82 11.92 -3.41
CA LEU A 248 18.88 13.35 -3.15
C LEU A 248 17.65 13.82 -2.36
N LEU A 249 16.45 13.36 -2.72
CA LEU A 249 15.22 13.68 -1.97
C LEU A 249 15.32 13.20 -0.52
N ASN A 250 15.76 11.97 -0.28
CA ASN A 250 15.90 11.41 1.06
C ASN A 250 16.86 12.19 1.94
N ASN A 251 17.94 12.74 1.36
CA ASN A 251 18.91 13.56 2.08
C ASN A 251 18.39 14.96 2.42
N THR A 252 17.20 15.33 1.96
CA THR A 252 16.56 16.63 2.23
C THR A 252 15.38 16.53 3.20
N LEU A 253 15.15 15.35 3.78
CA LEU A 253 14.11 15.16 4.78
C LEU A 253 14.59 15.64 6.15
N GLU A 254 13.77 16.47 6.78
CA GLU A 254 14.00 16.99 8.13
C GLU A 254 12.83 16.52 9.01
N PHE A 255 13.08 15.57 9.91
CA PHE A 255 12.04 15.05 10.80
C PHE A 255 12.01 15.82 12.11
N GLU A 256 10.82 16.03 12.65
CA GLU A 256 10.68 16.49 14.04
C GLU A 256 11.03 15.31 14.95
N GLU A 257 11.97 15.51 15.89
CA GLU A 257 12.29 14.47 16.88
C GLU A 257 11.06 14.20 17.74
N VAL A 258 10.43 13.05 17.51
CA VAL A 258 9.50 12.49 18.46
C VAL A 258 10.12 11.18 18.92
N ILE A 259 10.87 11.23 20.02
CA ILE A 259 11.29 10.01 20.72
C ILE A 259 10.03 9.43 21.37
N ILE A 260 9.24 8.71 20.57
CA ILE A 260 8.28 7.74 21.06
C ILE A 260 9.10 6.50 21.42
N GLU A 261 8.83 5.89 22.57
CA GLU A 261 9.48 4.67 23.04
C GLU A 261 9.82 3.74 21.87
N LYS A 262 11.12 3.40 21.70
CA LYS A 262 11.64 2.60 20.58
C LYS A 262 10.90 1.28 20.38
N TYR A 263 10.35 0.76 21.47
CA TYR A 263 9.66 -0.51 21.54
C TYR A 263 8.30 -0.35 22.19
N ARG A 264 7.32 -1.08 21.66
CA ARG A 264 6.01 -1.26 22.28
C ARG A 264 5.64 -2.74 22.26
N ASP A 265 5.29 -3.28 23.41
CA ASP A 265 4.85 -4.67 23.52
C ASP A 265 3.30 -4.73 23.44
N ILE A 266 2.77 -5.71 22.72
CA ILE A 266 1.33 -5.98 22.60
C ILE A 266 1.02 -7.46 22.87
N SER A 267 0.03 -7.71 23.73
CA SER A 267 -0.46 -9.07 24.01
C SER A 267 -1.01 -9.74 22.74
N TRP A 268 -0.73 -11.04 22.58
CA TRP A 268 -1.30 -11.85 21.50
C TRP A 268 -2.83 -11.84 21.51
N ASN A 269 -3.44 -11.69 22.68
CA ASN A 269 -4.91 -11.59 22.85
C ASN A 269 -5.51 -10.31 22.21
N ASN A 270 -4.67 -9.36 21.80
CA ASN A 270 -5.09 -8.16 21.07
C ASN A 270 -4.93 -8.29 19.55
N VAL A 271 -4.33 -9.39 19.06
CA VAL A 271 -4.23 -9.68 17.64
C VAL A 271 -5.56 -10.21 17.12
N LEU A 272 -6.05 -9.60 16.04
CA LEU A 272 -7.29 -9.97 15.37
C LEU A 272 -7.02 -10.81 14.11
N LYS A 273 -5.97 -10.47 13.36
CA LYS A 273 -5.63 -11.10 12.07
C LYS A 273 -4.11 -11.18 11.85
N THR A 274 -3.66 -12.23 11.15
CA THR A 274 -2.24 -12.55 10.88
C THR A 274 -1.93 -12.76 9.38
N GLY A 275 -2.49 -11.93 8.49
CA GLY A 275 -2.30 -12.02 7.04
C GLY A 275 -0.97 -11.44 6.51
N ASP A 276 -1.04 -10.74 5.37
CA ASP A 276 -0.06 -9.76 4.85
C ASP A 276 0.62 -8.93 5.95
N ILE A 277 -0.28 -8.37 6.76
CA ILE A 277 -0.03 -7.55 7.93
C ILE A 277 -0.76 -8.14 9.14
N ILE A 278 -0.40 -7.64 10.31
CA ILE A 278 -1.08 -7.96 11.57
C ILE A 278 -2.08 -6.86 11.87
N ILE A 279 -3.32 -7.25 12.15
CA ILE A 279 -4.37 -6.31 12.60
C ILE A 279 -4.59 -6.52 14.09
N THR A 280 -4.58 -5.43 14.86
CA THR A 280 -4.84 -5.45 16.31
C THR A 280 -6.01 -4.53 16.68
N LYS A 281 -6.64 -4.78 17.84
CA LYS A 281 -7.69 -3.93 18.42
C LYS A 281 -7.10 -2.81 19.26
#